data_AF-A0A811PFN6-F1
#
_entry.id   AF-A0A811PFN6-F1
#
_cell.length_a   1.000
_cell.length_b   1.000
_cell.length_c   1.000
_cell.angle_alpha   90.00
_cell.angle_beta   90.00
_cell.angle_gamma   90.00
#
_symmetry.space_group_name_H-M   'P 1'
#
loop_
_entity.id
_entity.type
_entity.pdbx_description
1 polymer ?
#
loop_
_entity_poly.entity_id
_entity_poly.type
_entity_poly.pdbx_seq_one_letter_code
_entity_poly.pdbx_strand_id
1 'polypeptide(L)'
;MDMEANPLFGVDLSDAGSSLSSSVDNDPPTVTAPQAAILQTVNIKEHVPVELNLAESNYTEWCCFFDAFIGKFGIDSHLSSPPTVEAHRDPWAVAYSIWSSIHDQFHDNKLHRTVYLEAEFRSLVQGDMDITAYTGQLKQLPDALRDVGQPVRVTNQVLNMLCGLNAKYRHAVLVITTKNPPHSFLLARTYLLLEEQYDREHAKAA
;
A
#
# COMPACT_ATOMS: atom_id res chain seq x y z
N MET A 1 -52.84 -18.63 -45.49
CA MET A 1 -53.05 -17.18 -45.63
C MET A 1 -52.17 -16.75 -46.78
N ASP A 2 -52.76 -16.79 -47.97
CA ASP A 2 -52.22 -16.24 -49.21
C ASP A 2 -52.43 -14.72 -49.25
N MET A 3 -51.77 -14.11 -50.26
CA MET A 3 -51.87 -12.73 -50.76
C MET A 3 -51.01 -11.70 -49.99
N GLU A 4 -50.23 -10.83 -50.61
CA GLU A 4 -50.15 -10.40 -52.01
C GLU A 4 -48.83 -9.62 -52.20
N ALA A 5 -48.22 -9.78 -53.37
CA ALA A 5 -47.22 -8.86 -53.88
C ALA A 5 -47.92 -7.62 -54.48
N ASN A 6 -47.29 -6.44 -54.44
CA ASN A 6 -47.39 -5.52 -55.59
C ASN A 6 -46.18 -4.57 -55.71
N PRO A 7 -45.77 -4.20 -56.94
CA PRO A 7 -44.45 -3.66 -57.31
C PRO A 7 -44.52 -2.16 -57.65
N LEU A 8 -43.55 -1.69 -58.47
CA LEU A 8 -43.35 -0.35 -59.08
C LEU A 8 -42.27 0.44 -58.33
N PHE A 9 -41.07 0.68 -58.84
CA PHE A 9 -40.68 1.14 -60.18
C PHE A 9 -39.31 0.57 -60.57
N GLY A 10 -39.16 0.17 -61.84
CA GLY A 10 -37.86 -0.12 -62.43
C GLY A 10 -37.23 1.13 -63.04
N VAL A 11 -35.89 1.18 -63.10
CA VAL A 11 -35.09 1.76 -64.19
C VAL A 11 -33.74 1.04 -64.22
N ASP A 12 -33.28 0.83 -65.44
CA ASP A 12 -32.15 0.05 -65.93
C ASP A 12 -30.80 0.82 -65.90
N LEU A 13 -29.73 0.06 -66.13
CA LEU A 13 -28.41 0.44 -66.68
C LEU A 13 -27.37 1.22 -65.84
N SER A 14 -26.30 0.47 -65.55
CA SER A 14 -24.87 0.81 -65.71
C SER A 14 -24.37 2.19 -65.22
N ASP A 15 -23.54 2.17 -64.17
CA ASP A 15 -22.28 2.90 -64.23
C ASP A 15 -21.17 2.18 -63.46
N ALA A 16 -19.99 2.17 -64.07
CA ALA A 16 -18.78 1.57 -63.58
C ALA A 16 -18.14 2.51 -62.54
N GLY A 17 -18.31 2.18 -61.26
CA GLY A 17 -17.59 2.82 -60.15
C GLY A 17 -16.60 1.86 -59.53
N SER A 18 -15.37 1.84 -60.05
CA SER A 18 -14.23 1.20 -59.38
C SER A 18 -14.10 1.79 -57.97
N SER A 19 -14.11 0.95 -56.94
CA SER A 19 -13.74 1.36 -55.58
C SER A 19 -13.06 0.21 -54.85
N LEU A 20 -11.83 0.50 -54.44
CA LEU A 20 -10.87 -0.41 -53.86
C LEU A 20 -11.36 -0.98 -52.53
N SER A 21 -11.22 -2.29 -52.37
CA SER A 21 -11.27 -2.97 -51.07
C SER A 21 -10.03 -2.61 -50.26
N SER A 22 -10.15 -1.70 -49.30
CA SER A 22 -9.18 -1.59 -48.20
C SER A 22 -9.70 -2.42 -47.02
N SER A 23 -9.22 -3.66 -46.92
CA SER A 23 -9.32 -4.46 -45.70
C SER A 23 -8.65 -3.69 -44.57
N VAL A 24 -9.44 -3.21 -43.62
CA VAL A 24 -8.94 -2.71 -42.35
C VAL A 24 -8.68 -3.95 -41.49
N ASP A 25 -7.45 -4.44 -41.52
CA ASP A 25 -6.96 -5.42 -40.54
C ASP A 25 -6.99 -4.74 -39.18
N ASN A 26 -7.99 -5.11 -38.38
CA ASN A 26 -8.14 -4.68 -37.00
C ASN A 26 -7.36 -5.66 -36.12
N ASP A 27 -6.03 -5.58 -36.14
CA ASP A 27 -5.18 -6.31 -35.21
C ASP A 27 -5.13 -5.53 -33.87
N PRO A 28 -5.39 -6.17 -32.71
CA PRO A 28 -5.21 -5.51 -31.42
C PRO A 28 -3.72 -5.18 -31.22
N PRO A 29 -3.38 -4.09 -30.50
CA PRO A 29 -1.99 -3.73 -30.27
C PRO A 29 -1.31 -4.86 -29.48
N THR A 30 -0.43 -5.58 -30.17
CA THR A 30 0.46 -6.56 -29.57
C THR A 30 1.44 -5.77 -28.71
N VAL A 31 1.22 -5.78 -27.40
CA VAL A 31 2.21 -5.30 -26.44
C VAL A 31 3.40 -6.25 -26.53
N THR A 32 4.41 -5.87 -27.30
CA THR A 32 5.65 -6.65 -27.47
C THR A 32 6.31 -6.83 -26.12
N ALA A 33 6.35 -8.07 -25.61
CA ALA A 33 7.04 -8.40 -24.38
C ALA A 33 8.54 -8.02 -24.48
N PRO A 34 9.12 -7.41 -23.43
CA PRO A 34 10.53 -7.02 -23.46
C PRO A 34 11.44 -8.24 -23.64
N GLN A 35 12.46 -8.12 -24.50
CA GLN A 35 13.42 -9.19 -24.73
C GLN A 35 14.22 -9.49 -23.45
N ALA A 36 14.42 -10.77 -23.13
CA ALA A 36 15.10 -11.22 -21.90
C ALA A 36 16.49 -10.60 -21.66
N ALA A 37 17.18 -10.18 -22.73
CA ALA A 37 18.47 -9.49 -22.66
C ALA A 37 18.40 -8.10 -21.98
N ILE A 38 17.25 -7.42 -22.07
CA ILE A 38 17.03 -6.11 -21.43
C ILE A 38 16.81 -6.29 -19.92
N LEU A 39 16.12 -7.35 -19.50
CA LEU A 39 15.84 -7.60 -18.07
C LEU A 39 17.11 -7.91 -17.26
N GLN A 40 18.12 -8.55 -17.87
CA GLN A 40 19.40 -8.85 -17.21
C GLN A 40 20.25 -7.61 -16.94
N THR A 41 19.99 -6.50 -17.64
CA THR A 41 20.67 -5.22 -17.44
C THR A 41 19.91 -4.27 -16.51
N VAL A 42 18.71 -4.64 -16.05
CA VAL A 42 17.92 -3.83 -15.12
C VAL A 42 18.50 -3.92 -13.72
N ASN A 43 18.95 -2.79 -13.18
CA ASN A 43 19.29 -2.67 -11.78
C ASN A 43 18.02 -2.50 -10.94
N ILE A 44 17.63 -3.54 -10.22
CA ILE A 44 16.46 -3.53 -9.35
C ILE A 44 16.54 -2.44 -8.28
N LYS A 45 17.75 -2.09 -7.81
CA LYS A 45 17.95 -1.06 -6.78
C LYS A 45 17.61 0.35 -7.25
N GLU A 46 17.61 0.61 -8.56
CA GLU A 46 17.18 1.90 -9.11
C GLU A 46 15.65 2.06 -9.12
N HIS A 47 14.92 0.95 -9.02
CA HIS A 47 13.46 0.93 -9.11
C HIS A 47 12.78 0.61 -7.78
N VAL A 48 13.47 -0.11 -6.91
CA VAL A 48 13.03 -0.46 -5.55
C VAL A 48 14.02 0.20 -4.58
N PRO A 49 13.77 1.45 -4.17
CA PRO A 49 14.73 2.24 -3.38
C PRO A 49 14.79 1.83 -1.90
N VAL A 50 13.85 1.00 -1.44
CA VAL A 50 13.79 0.49 -0.07
C VAL A 50 14.46 -0.88 -0.03
N GLU A 51 15.36 -1.11 0.94
CA GLU A 51 15.88 -2.45 1.21
C GLU A 51 14.99 -3.14 2.25
N LEU A 52 14.43 -4.29 1.88
CA LEU A 52 13.48 -5.01 2.71
C LEU A 52 14.14 -5.51 4.00
N ASN A 53 13.58 -5.13 5.16
CA ASN A 53 14.15 -5.45 6.47
C ASN A 53 13.07 -5.96 7.44
N LEU A 54 13.34 -7.06 8.13
CA LEU A 54 12.43 -7.67 9.10
C LEU A 54 12.19 -6.80 10.35
N ALA A 55 13.17 -5.99 10.75
CA ALA A 55 13.08 -5.11 11.92
C ALA A 55 12.40 -3.77 11.60
N GLU A 56 12.35 -3.37 10.34
CA GLU A 56 11.75 -2.10 9.91
C GLU A 56 10.32 -2.31 9.40
N SER A 57 9.46 -1.32 9.62
CA SER A 57 8.09 -1.32 9.08
C SER A 57 8.10 -0.79 7.64
N ASN A 58 8.86 -1.47 6.77
CA ASN A 58 9.11 -1.02 5.39
C ASN A 58 8.56 -1.98 4.33
N TYR A 59 7.97 -3.12 4.73
CA TYR A 59 7.44 -4.13 3.83
C TYR A 59 6.32 -3.60 2.91
N THR A 60 5.37 -2.83 3.43
CA THR A 60 4.26 -2.29 2.61
C THR A 60 4.79 -1.34 1.53
N GLU A 61 5.73 -0.48 1.89
CA GLU A 61 6.36 0.44 0.95
C GLU A 61 7.21 -0.30 -0.08
N TRP A 62 7.99 -1.29 0.38
CA TRP A 62 8.78 -2.16 -0.47
C TRP A 62 7.91 -2.93 -1.47
N CYS A 63 6.82 -3.56 -1.02
CA CYS A 63 5.87 -4.28 -1.89
C CYS A 63 5.29 -3.35 -2.95
N CYS A 64 4.87 -2.13 -2.59
CA CYS A 64 4.37 -1.16 -3.56
C CYS A 64 5.40 -0.87 -4.68
N PHE A 65 6.67 -0.65 -4.33
CA PHE A 65 7.73 -0.42 -5.32
C PHE A 65 8.03 -1.68 -6.15
N PHE A 66 8.05 -2.84 -5.50
CA PHE A 66 8.34 -4.11 -6.16
C PHE A 66 7.22 -4.53 -7.12
N ASP A 67 5.95 -4.36 -6.74
CA ASP A 67 4.79 -4.62 -7.60
C ASP A 67 4.76 -3.66 -8.79
N ALA A 68 5.08 -2.38 -8.59
CA ALA A 68 5.22 -1.41 -9.67
C ALA A 68 6.35 -1.79 -10.64
N PHE A 69 7.47 -2.30 -10.12
CA PHE A 69 8.56 -2.83 -10.93
C PHE A 69 8.13 -4.05 -11.75
N ILE A 70 7.52 -5.06 -11.11
CA ILE A 70 7.00 -6.25 -11.79
C ILE A 70 6.03 -5.86 -12.91
N GLY A 71 5.08 -4.98 -12.60
CA GLY A 71 4.07 -4.51 -13.56
C GLY A 71 4.68 -3.75 -14.74
N LYS A 72 5.71 -2.92 -14.50
CA LYS A 72 6.43 -2.20 -15.57
C LYS A 72 7.08 -3.15 -16.59
N PHE A 73 7.48 -4.35 -16.17
CA PHE A 73 8.12 -5.34 -17.04
C PHE A 73 7.19 -6.49 -17.46
N GLY A 74 5.92 -6.47 -17.08
CA GLY A 74 4.93 -7.49 -17.45
C GLY A 74 5.19 -8.87 -16.83
N ILE A 75 5.82 -8.91 -15.65
CA ILE A 75 6.22 -10.15 -14.96
C ILE A 75 5.10 -10.65 -14.01
N ASP A 76 4.01 -9.88 -13.86
CA ASP A 76 2.93 -10.11 -12.89
C ASP A 76 2.23 -11.47 -13.07
N SER A 77 2.01 -11.88 -14.32
CA SER A 77 1.39 -13.17 -14.66
C SER A 77 2.22 -14.38 -14.23
N HIS A 78 3.54 -14.21 -14.11
CA HIS A 78 4.47 -15.27 -13.73
C HIS A 78 4.63 -15.42 -12.21
N LEU A 79 4.26 -14.40 -11.44
CA LEU A 79 4.35 -14.39 -9.97
C LEU A 79 2.99 -14.62 -9.29
N SER A 80 1.88 -14.40 -10.01
CA SER A 80 0.52 -14.50 -9.45
C SER A 80 -0.13 -15.87 -9.62
N SER A 81 0.30 -16.69 -10.59
CA SER A 81 -0.25 -18.02 -10.81
C SER A 81 0.68 -19.10 -10.25
N PRO A 82 0.18 -20.06 -9.45
CA PRO A 82 0.98 -21.21 -9.08
C PRO A 82 1.41 -21.98 -10.35
N PRO A 83 2.66 -22.46 -10.42
CA PRO A 83 3.13 -23.25 -11.55
C PRO A 83 2.28 -24.52 -11.67
N THR A 84 1.92 -24.89 -12.89
CA THR A 84 1.22 -26.17 -13.16
C THR A 84 2.11 -27.33 -12.69
N VAL A 85 1.52 -28.39 -12.15
CA VAL A 85 2.24 -29.49 -11.45
C VAL A 85 3.33 -30.17 -12.32
N GLU A 86 3.28 -29.99 -13.63
CA GLU A 86 4.29 -30.50 -14.58
C GLU A 86 5.57 -29.63 -14.67
N ALA A 87 5.57 -28.43 -14.08
CA ALA A 87 6.60 -27.40 -14.24
C ALA A 87 7.62 -27.31 -13.08
N HIS A 88 7.72 -28.32 -12.20
CA HIS A 88 8.62 -28.29 -11.03
C HIS A 88 10.12 -28.08 -11.35
N ARG A 89 10.53 -28.19 -12.62
CA ARG A 89 11.90 -27.93 -13.08
C ARG A 89 12.04 -26.63 -13.90
N ASP A 90 10.97 -25.88 -14.08
CA ASP A 90 11.01 -24.59 -14.77
C ASP A 90 11.49 -23.50 -13.81
N PRO A 91 12.46 -22.65 -14.21
CA PRO A 91 12.88 -21.44 -13.48
C PRO A 91 11.73 -20.56 -12.95
N TRP A 92 10.55 -20.65 -13.56
CA TRP A 92 9.30 -19.98 -13.19
C TRP A 92 8.71 -20.53 -11.89
N ALA A 93 8.75 -21.86 -11.68
CA ALA A 93 8.31 -22.46 -10.43
C ALA A 93 9.22 -22.08 -9.26
N VAL A 94 10.52 -21.95 -9.53
CA VAL A 94 11.50 -21.45 -8.55
C VAL A 94 11.21 -19.99 -8.20
N ALA A 95 10.97 -19.13 -9.20
CA ALA A 95 10.62 -17.72 -8.96
C ALA A 95 9.33 -17.57 -8.13
N TYR A 96 8.27 -18.30 -8.48
CA TYR A 96 7.01 -18.32 -7.71
C TYR A 96 7.24 -18.81 -6.27
N SER A 97 8.04 -19.86 -6.06
CA SER A 97 8.32 -20.38 -4.72
C SER A 97 9.14 -19.42 -3.87
N ILE A 98 10.13 -18.71 -4.45
CA ILE A 98 10.92 -17.70 -3.75
C ILE A 98 10.04 -16.49 -3.42
N TRP A 99 9.23 -16.03 -4.37
CA TRP A 99 8.27 -14.95 -4.17
C TRP A 99 7.27 -15.27 -3.05
N SER A 100 6.67 -16.46 -3.11
CA SER A 100 5.77 -16.95 -2.07
C SER A 100 6.49 -17.09 -0.74
N SER A 101 7.73 -17.58 -0.71
CA SER A 101 8.51 -17.71 0.53
C SER A 101 8.88 -16.35 1.14
N ILE A 102 9.12 -15.31 0.33
CA ILE A 102 9.35 -13.95 0.84
C ILE A 102 8.04 -13.40 1.42
N HIS A 103 6.94 -13.51 0.69
CA HIS A 103 5.63 -13.12 1.20
C HIS A 103 5.28 -13.86 2.49
N ASP A 104 5.45 -15.18 2.50
CA ASP A 104 5.26 -16.04 3.64
C ASP A 104 6.23 -15.63 4.75
N GLN A 105 7.49 -15.31 4.54
CA GLN A 105 8.36 -14.88 5.64
C GLN A 105 7.93 -13.56 6.31
N PHE A 106 7.34 -12.63 5.55
CA PHE A 106 6.84 -11.35 6.07
C PHE A 106 5.39 -11.46 6.61
N HIS A 107 4.60 -12.42 6.12
CA HIS A 107 3.24 -12.72 6.58
C HIS A 107 3.15 -13.89 7.60
N ASP A 108 4.17 -14.73 7.68
CA ASP A 108 4.38 -15.75 8.70
C ASP A 108 4.67 -15.02 9.99
N ASN A 109 4.19 -15.59 11.09
CA ASN A 109 4.19 -14.93 12.38
C ASN A 109 3.38 -13.62 12.39
N LYS A 110 2.53 -13.32 11.39
CA LYS A 110 1.61 -12.17 11.42
C LYS A 110 0.83 -12.11 12.73
N LEU A 111 0.26 -13.25 13.16
CA LEU A 111 -0.44 -13.31 14.44
C LEU A 111 0.47 -13.01 15.64
N HIS A 112 1.68 -13.58 15.66
CA HIS A 112 2.66 -13.34 16.73
C HIS A 112 3.13 -11.87 16.77
N ARG A 113 3.44 -11.28 15.61
CA ARG A 113 3.82 -9.87 15.44
C ARG A 113 2.66 -8.96 15.82
N THR A 114 1.43 -9.26 15.41
CA THR A 114 0.23 -8.53 15.84
C THR A 114 0.12 -8.55 17.36
N VAL A 115 0.23 -9.72 18.01
CA VAL A 115 0.13 -9.82 19.48
C VAL A 115 1.20 -8.98 20.17
N TYR A 116 2.46 -9.06 19.72
CA TYR A 116 3.56 -8.30 20.30
C TYR A 116 3.38 -6.79 20.10
N LEU A 117 3.09 -6.35 18.87
CA LEU A 117 2.87 -4.95 18.53
C LEU A 117 1.65 -4.37 19.23
N GLU A 118 0.56 -5.14 19.39
CA GLU A 118 -0.61 -4.70 20.14
C GLU A 118 -0.30 -4.57 21.64
N ALA A 119 0.46 -5.50 22.21
CA ALA A 119 0.89 -5.44 23.60
C ALA A 119 1.81 -4.24 23.84
N GLU A 120 2.79 -4.02 22.96
CA GLU A 120 3.68 -2.87 23.01
C GLU A 120 2.90 -1.57 22.84
N PHE A 121 2.00 -1.49 21.87
CA PHE A 121 1.13 -0.33 21.69
C PHE A 121 0.37 -0.02 22.98
N ARG A 122 -0.37 -0.98 23.54
CA ARG A 122 -1.19 -0.74 24.74
C ARG A 122 -0.40 -0.47 26.02
N SER A 123 0.85 -0.92 26.09
CA SER A 123 1.71 -0.75 27.26
C SER A 123 2.65 0.45 27.18
N LEU A 124 2.73 1.12 26.02
CA LEU A 124 3.60 2.27 25.83
C LEU A 124 3.21 3.43 26.75
N VAL A 125 4.18 3.90 27.52
CA VAL A 125 4.06 5.04 28.42
C VAL A 125 5.15 6.06 28.10
N GLN A 126 4.88 7.34 28.31
CA GLN A 126 5.82 8.43 28.06
C GLN A 126 7.08 8.31 28.92
N GLY A 127 6.95 7.92 30.20
CA GLY A 127 8.09 7.86 31.12
C GLY A 127 8.85 9.19 31.20
N ASP A 128 10.17 9.11 31.01
CA ASP A 128 11.11 10.25 30.99
C ASP A 128 11.31 10.85 29.59
N MET A 129 10.61 10.34 28.58
CA MET A 129 10.73 10.81 27.21
C MET A 129 10.09 12.17 27.02
N ASP A 130 10.68 12.98 26.15
CA ASP A 130 10.03 14.18 25.63
C ASP A 130 8.81 13.80 24.77
N ILE A 131 7.95 14.79 24.52
CA ILE A 131 6.70 14.58 23.77
C ILE A 131 6.99 14.15 22.32
N THR A 132 8.10 14.59 21.72
CA THR A 132 8.44 14.24 20.33
C THR A 132 8.83 12.78 20.21
N ALA A 133 9.72 12.29 21.09
CA ALA A 133 10.15 10.92 21.15
C ALA A 133 8.96 9.98 21.47
N TYR A 134 8.13 10.36 22.45
CA TYR A 134 6.96 9.57 22.84
C TYR A 134 5.95 9.44 21.72
N THR A 135 5.53 10.56 21.13
CA THR A 135 4.57 10.54 20.04
C THR A 135 5.15 9.93 18.76
N GLY A 136 6.47 9.96 18.56
CA GLY A 136 7.16 9.27 17.48
C GLY A 136 7.07 7.75 17.61
N GLN A 137 7.49 7.20 18.75
CA GLN A 137 7.39 5.76 19.03
C GLN A 137 5.94 5.28 18.99
N LEU A 138 5.04 6.02 19.63
CA LEU A 138 3.61 5.71 19.61
C LEU A 138 3.03 5.70 18.19
N LYS A 139 3.57 6.49 17.25
CA LYS A 139 3.09 6.54 15.87
C LYS A 139 3.60 5.38 15.02
N GLN A 140 4.81 4.90 15.29
CA GLN A 140 5.41 3.75 14.62
C GLN A 140 4.60 2.46 14.85
N LEU A 141 4.07 2.26 16.05
CA LEU A 141 3.34 1.04 16.39
C LEU A 141 2.02 0.83 15.60
N PRO A 142 1.10 1.81 15.49
CA PRO A 142 -0.05 1.75 14.58
C PRO A 142 0.33 1.56 13.11
N ASP A 143 1.44 2.14 12.68
CA ASP A 143 1.90 2.03 11.30
C ASP A 143 2.42 0.60 11.03
N ALA A 144 3.18 0.03 11.96
CA ALA A 144 3.59 -1.38 11.94
C ALA A 144 2.40 -2.36 12.03
N LEU A 145 1.39 -2.03 12.85
CA LEU A 145 0.16 -2.79 12.97
C LEU A 145 -0.64 -2.79 11.65
N ARG A 146 -0.66 -1.66 10.93
CA ARG A 146 -1.24 -1.57 9.59
C ARG A 146 -0.48 -2.46 8.59
N ASP A 147 0.84 -2.53 8.66
CA ASP A 147 1.65 -3.38 7.76
C ASP A 147 1.39 -4.88 7.96
N VAL A 148 1.08 -5.29 9.19
CA VAL A 148 0.60 -6.66 9.48
C VAL A 148 -0.92 -6.80 9.29
N GLY A 149 -1.57 -5.89 8.56
CA GLY A 149 -2.99 -5.97 8.20
C GLY A 149 -3.98 -5.75 9.35
N GLN A 150 -3.55 -5.10 10.44
CA GLN A 150 -4.36 -4.78 11.62
C GLN A 150 -4.40 -3.27 11.85
N PRO A 151 -5.08 -2.48 10.99
CA PRO A 151 -5.07 -1.03 11.10
C PRO A 151 -5.75 -0.54 12.38
N VAL A 152 -5.03 0.28 13.16
CA VAL A 152 -5.55 0.90 14.39
C VAL A 152 -6.32 2.19 14.06
N ARG A 153 -7.56 2.30 14.53
CA ARG A 153 -8.39 3.51 14.39
C ARG A 153 -7.70 4.74 14.98
N VAL A 154 -7.82 5.90 14.32
CA VAL A 154 -7.23 7.17 14.79
C VAL A 154 -7.66 7.51 16.22
N THR A 155 -8.92 7.29 16.58
CA THR A 155 -9.43 7.50 17.94
C THR A 155 -8.67 6.67 18.98
N ASN A 156 -8.34 5.41 18.66
CA ASN A 156 -7.56 4.54 19.55
C ASN A 156 -6.10 4.99 19.66
N GLN A 157 -5.54 5.54 18.57
CA GLN A 157 -4.19 6.15 18.59
C GLN A 157 -4.14 7.33 19.57
N VAL A 158 -5.15 8.21 19.54
CA VAL A 158 -5.26 9.35 20.46
C VAL A 158 -5.54 8.88 21.89
N LEU A 159 -6.45 7.94 22.09
CA LEU A 159 -6.75 7.40 23.41
C LEU A 159 -5.49 6.82 24.06
N ASN A 160 -4.75 6.01 23.31
CA ASN A 160 -3.53 5.42 23.82
C ASN A 160 -2.45 6.47 24.11
N MET A 161 -2.34 7.50 23.26
CA MET A 161 -1.49 8.67 23.53
C MET A 161 -1.80 9.27 24.89
N LEU A 162 -3.08 9.56 25.16
CA LEU A 162 -3.51 10.20 26.40
C LEU A 162 -3.34 9.30 27.62
N CYS A 163 -3.57 7.99 27.48
CA CYS A 163 -3.40 7.02 28.56
C CYS A 163 -1.94 6.86 28.99
N GLY A 164 -1.00 6.89 28.03
CA GLY A 164 0.42 6.76 28.31
C GLY A 164 1.13 8.05 28.74
N LEU A 165 0.45 9.21 28.73
CA LEU A 165 1.07 10.48 29.11
C LEU A 165 1.59 10.50 30.54
N ASN A 166 2.70 11.22 30.75
CA ASN A 166 3.24 11.46 32.07
C ASN A 166 2.22 12.26 32.93
N ALA A 167 2.22 12.01 34.24
CA ALA A 167 1.33 12.67 35.20
C ALA A 167 1.36 14.20 35.12
N LYS A 168 2.50 14.80 34.76
CA LYS A 168 2.64 16.27 34.55
C LYS A 168 1.72 16.83 33.45
N TYR A 169 1.33 16.01 32.47
CA TYR A 169 0.46 16.40 31.36
C TYR A 169 -0.99 15.93 31.55
N ARG A 170 -1.40 15.51 32.75
CA ARG A 170 -2.77 15.01 32.98
C ARG A 170 -3.86 16.04 32.71
N HIS A 171 -3.58 17.33 32.91
CA HIS A 171 -4.53 18.40 32.58
C HIS A 171 -4.86 18.43 31.07
N ALA A 172 -3.89 18.10 30.21
CA ALA A 172 -4.08 18.06 28.77
C ALA A 172 -5.11 17.01 28.34
N VAL A 173 -5.28 15.91 29.11
CA VAL A 173 -6.27 14.87 28.81
C VAL A 173 -7.68 15.45 28.76
N LEU A 174 -8.04 16.28 29.74
CA LEU A 174 -9.36 16.91 29.78
C LEU A 174 -9.53 17.91 28.63
N VAL A 175 -8.52 18.71 28.34
CA VAL A 175 -8.57 19.72 27.27
C VAL A 175 -8.71 19.04 25.90
N ILE A 176 -7.96 17.97 25.65
CA ILE A 176 -8.00 17.23 24.38
C ILE A 176 -9.30 16.44 24.24
N THR A 177 -9.87 15.89 25.31
CA THR A 177 -11.11 15.11 25.23
C THR A 177 -12.39 15.95 25.13
N THR A 178 -12.35 17.22 25.56
CA THR A 178 -13.52 18.11 25.56
C THR A 178 -13.74 18.86 24.25
N LYS A 179 -12.78 18.83 23.31
CA LYS A 179 -12.95 19.53 22.02
C LYS A 179 -13.85 18.76 21.06
N ASN A 180 -14.69 19.52 20.38
CA ASN A 180 -15.52 19.08 19.26
C ASN A 180 -15.13 19.87 18.00
N PRO A 181 -14.72 19.21 16.90
CA PRO A 181 -14.66 17.76 16.68
C PRO A 181 -13.51 17.07 17.47
N PRO A 182 -13.55 15.73 17.60
CA PRO A 182 -12.53 14.97 18.31
C PRO A 182 -11.13 15.24 17.74
N HIS A 183 -10.13 15.39 18.61
CA HIS A 183 -8.76 15.62 18.17
C HIS A 183 -8.23 14.48 17.29
N SER A 184 -7.54 14.85 16.21
CA SER A 184 -6.66 13.91 15.51
C SER A 184 -5.36 13.71 16.30
N PHE A 185 -4.62 12.64 15.99
CA PHE A 185 -3.29 12.39 16.57
C PHE A 185 -2.37 13.60 16.43
N LEU A 186 -2.37 14.22 15.25
CA LEU A 186 -1.55 15.39 14.97
C LEU A 186 -1.93 16.59 15.85
N LEU A 187 -3.22 16.89 15.97
CA LEU A 187 -3.69 18.01 16.78
C LEU A 187 -3.41 17.81 18.27
N ALA A 188 -3.60 16.58 18.78
CA ALA A 188 -3.25 16.24 20.16
C ALA A 188 -1.74 16.40 20.42
N ARG A 189 -0.89 15.90 19.50
CA ARG A 189 0.56 16.07 19.56
C ARG A 189 0.98 17.53 19.57
N THR A 190 0.43 18.37 18.68
CA THR A 190 0.75 19.80 18.64
C THR A 190 0.41 20.50 19.94
N TYR A 191 -0.73 20.18 20.55
CA TYR A 191 -1.11 20.73 21.86
C TYR A 191 -0.10 20.34 22.94
N LEU A 192 0.28 19.06 23.02
CA LEU A 192 1.25 18.57 24.01
C LEU A 192 2.65 19.20 23.84
N LEU A 193 3.07 19.45 22.59
CA LEU A 193 4.34 20.13 22.32
C LEU A 193 4.33 21.59 22.82
N LEU A 194 3.18 22.28 22.73
CA LEU A 194 3.04 23.62 23.29
C LEU A 194 3.15 23.59 24.82
N GLU A 195 2.47 22.65 25.49
CA GLU A 195 2.56 22.48 26.95
C GLU A 195 4.00 22.21 27.40
N GLU A 196 4.73 21.33 26.71
CA GLU A 196 6.14 21.08 27.01
C GLU A 196 7.03 22.31 26.80
N GLN A 197 6.74 23.13 25.78
CA GLN A 197 7.43 24.40 25.58
C GLN A 197 7.17 25.37 26.73
N TYR A 198 5.91 25.49 27.18
CA TYR A 198 5.54 26.33 28.32
C TYR A 198 6.29 25.90 29.58
N ASP A 199 6.31 24.61 29.90
CA ASP A 199 7.06 24.06 31.03
C ASP A 199 8.55 24.43 30.96
N ARG A 200 9.17 24.30 29.78
CA ARG A 200 10.59 24.63 29.58
C ARG A 200 10.88 26.12 29.79
N GLU A 201 10.01 27.01 29.35
CA GLU A 201 10.19 28.44 29.58
C GLU A 201 9.96 28.83 31.04
N HIS A 202 8.96 28.23 31.70
CA HIS A 202 8.73 28.43 33.14
C HIS A 202 9.90 27.93 34.00
N ALA A 203 10.51 26.80 33.63
CA ALA A 203 11.67 26.26 34.33
C ALA A 203 12.93 27.12 34.18
N LYS A 204 13.09 27.87 33.08
CA LYS A 204 14.21 28.82 32.89
C LYS A 204 14.04 30.10 33.72
N ALA A 205 12.80 30.47 34.03
CA ALA A 205 12.45 31.69 34.73
C ALA A 205 12.42 31.53 36.27
N ALA A 206 12.54 30.30 36.76
CA ALA A 206 12.56 29.94 38.19
C ALA A 206 13.99 29.67 38.67
#